data_AF-A0A8M1HKW2-F1
#
_entry.id   AF-A0A8M1HKW2-F1
#
_cell.length_a   1.000
_cell.length_b   1.000
_cell.length_c   1.000
_cell.angle_alpha   90.00
_cell.angle_beta   90.00
_cell.angle_gamma   90.00
#
_symmetry.space_group_name_H-M   'P 1'
#
loop_
_entity.id
_entity.type
_entity.pdbx_description
1 polymer ?
#
loop_
_entity_poly.entity_id
_entity_poly.type
_entity_poly.pdbx_seq_one_letter_code
_entity_poly.pdbx_strand_id
1 'polypeptide(L)'
;MSVGAARGLASSGQKPIAEILHPLSAAEEPLSPGPDVSVTGSASVGGEKEAGLTNGTPVETSSPASASSLFNRLQLDDDLEADARDPYAASETRDLFVTVDDPKKHVSTMETYITYRVSTKTTRIEFDLPEYCVRRRYQDFDWLRIKLEDSQPTHLIPPLPEKFVMKGVVDRFSEEFVETRMKALDKFLKRVADHPVLSFNTHLNAFLSAKDLNKRQGLALLSKVGESVKHVAGGYKLRARPAEFCAMGEYLDTFSQKLGTIDRIAQRILKEQSEHLTELREYGAVYSSWAAVEDELRRPLEGVAGCVTTCCGAVEELSDSMSQDFLPVLREYVLYIESMKNVLRKRDQSQAEYEGRLEAAILRKQEDRAPFHVEVQPWR
;
A
#
# COMPACT_ATOMS: atom_id res chain seq x y z
N MET A 1 -7.05 27.47 -55.84
CA MET A 1 -8.18 26.65 -55.35
C MET A 1 -7.71 25.20 -55.43
N SER A 2 -7.67 24.34 -54.43
CA SER A 2 -8.09 24.31 -53.03
C SER A 2 -7.12 23.34 -52.32
N VAL A 3 -6.60 23.70 -51.14
CA VAL A 3 -5.68 22.84 -50.37
C VAL A 3 -6.53 21.91 -49.50
N GLY A 4 -6.35 20.60 -49.66
CA GLY A 4 -7.07 19.57 -48.89
C GLY A 4 -6.58 19.52 -47.44
N ALA A 5 -7.52 19.58 -46.49
CA ALA A 5 -7.28 19.48 -45.06
C ALA A 5 -6.89 18.06 -44.63
N ALA A 6 -5.91 17.95 -43.73
CA ALA A 6 -5.51 16.70 -43.09
C ALA A 6 -6.57 16.29 -42.04
N ARG A 7 -7.02 15.03 -42.09
CA ARG A 7 -7.87 14.40 -41.08
C ARG A 7 -7.07 14.15 -39.80
N GLY A 8 -7.53 14.69 -38.67
CA GLY A 8 -6.99 14.39 -37.35
C GLY A 8 -7.38 12.99 -36.88
N LEU A 9 -6.43 12.31 -36.22
CA LEU A 9 -6.63 11.04 -35.51
C LEU A 9 -7.53 11.26 -34.28
N ALA A 10 -8.50 10.38 -34.08
CA ALA A 10 -9.37 10.38 -32.91
C ALA A 10 -8.57 9.98 -31.66
N SER A 11 -8.52 10.88 -30.67
CA SER A 11 -8.02 10.59 -29.32
C SER A 11 -8.96 9.59 -28.65
N SER A 12 -8.44 8.41 -28.29
CA SER A 12 -9.12 7.50 -27.37
C SER A 12 -9.07 8.13 -25.98
N GLY A 13 -10.09 8.93 -25.66
CA GLY A 13 -10.20 9.61 -24.38
C GLY A 13 -10.28 8.63 -23.21
N GLN A 14 -9.32 8.71 -22.29
CA GLN A 14 -9.51 8.23 -20.93
C GLN A 14 -10.64 9.06 -20.30
N LYS A 15 -11.61 8.39 -19.67
CA LYS A 15 -12.74 9.04 -19.01
C LYS A 15 -12.25 9.90 -17.83
N PRO A 16 -12.92 11.03 -17.53
CA PRO A 16 -12.62 11.84 -16.35
C PRO A 16 -12.73 11.02 -15.06
N ILE A 17 -11.85 11.27 -14.08
CA ILE A 17 -11.85 10.58 -12.77
C ILE A 17 -13.21 10.69 -12.04
N ALA A 18 -13.99 11.74 -12.32
CA ALA A 18 -15.35 11.89 -11.78
C ALA A 18 -16.34 10.81 -12.24
N GLU A 19 -16.02 10.08 -13.32
CA GLU A 19 -16.84 9.00 -13.88
C GLU A 19 -16.36 7.60 -13.46
N ILE A 20 -15.29 7.49 -12.68
CA ILE A 20 -14.82 6.21 -12.15
C ILE A 20 -15.66 5.87 -10.92
N LEU A 21 -16.73 5.10 -11.13
CA LEU A 21 -17.56 4.58 -10.04
C LEU A 21 -16.73 3.62 -9.17
N HIS A 22 -16.70 3.87 -7.85
CA HIS A 22 -16.14 2.92 -6.90
C HIS A 22 -16.89 1.58 -7.01
N PRO A 23 -16.24 0.40 -6.97
CA PRO A 23 -16.89 -0.92 -7.10
C PRO A 23 -17.88 -1.29 -5.96
N LEU A 24 -18.17 -0.34 -5.06
CA LEU A 24 -19.18 -0.43 -4.00
C LEU A 24 -20.24 0.68 -4.09
N SER A 25 -20.23 1.48 -5.16
CA SER A 25 -21.17 2.59 -5.37
C SER A 25 -22.43 2.16 -6.14
N ALA A 26 -22.76 0.87 -6.17
CA ALA A 26 -24.03 0.42 -6.72
C ALA A 26 -25.16 1.09 -5.93
N ALA A 27 -26.01 1.82 -6.65
CA ALA A 27 -27.10 2.61 -6.13
C ALA A 27 -28.01 1.78 -5.21
N GLU A 28 -28.52 2.42 -4.14
CA GLU A 28 -29.70 1.95 -3.43
C GLU A 28 -30.87 1.89 -4.42
N GLU A 29 -31.15 0.70 -4.96
CA GLU A 29 -32.41 0.45 -5.64
C GLU A 29 -33.54 0.45 -4.59
N PRO A 30 -34.62 1.23 -4.79
CA PRO A 30 -35.75 1.23 -3.86
C PRO A 30 -36.48 -0.11 -3.96
N LEU A 31 -36.55 -0.82 -2.83
CA LEU A 31 -37.32 -2.04 -2.66
C LEU A 31 -38.77 -1.84 -3.09
N SER A 32 -39.26 -2.71 -3.98
CA SER A 32 -40.67 -2.80 -4.35
C SER A 32 -41.51 -3.33 -3.17
N PRO A 33 -42.74 -2.85 -2.94
CA PRO A 33 -43.56 -3.33 -1.84
C PRO A 33 -44.14 -4.72 -2.14
N GLY A 34 -43.89 -5.68 -1.25
CA GLY A 34 -44.54 -6.99 -1.23
C GLY A 34 -46.00 -6.91 -0.75
N PRO A 35 -46.82 -7.94 -1.00
CA PRO A 35 -48.27 -7.84 -0.91
C PRO A 35 -48.79 -7.87 0.53
N ASP A 36 -49.82 -7.06 0.77
CA ASP A 36 -50.63 -6.98 1.98
C ASP A 36 -51.19 -8.35 2.39
N VAL A 37 -51.04 -8.69 3.67
CA VAL A 37 -51.96 -9.59 4.37
C VAL A 37 -52.49 -8.87 5.59
N SER A 38 -53.73 -8.40 5.46
CA SER A 38 -54.56 -7.83 6.50
C SER A 38 -54.95 -8.89 7.53
N VAL A 39 -54.80 -8.58 8.82
CA VAL A 39 -55.47 -9.31 9.90
C VAL A 39 -56.14 -8.31 10.83
N THR A 40 -57.46 -8.18 10.67
CA THR A 40 -58.40 -7.62 11.64
C THR A 40 -58.57 -8.60 12.81
N GLY A 41 -58.58 -8.09 14.04
CA GLY A 41 -58.65 -8.90 15.26
C GLY A 41 -60.05 -9.39 15.64
N SER A 42 -60.09 -10.38 16.54
CA SER A 42 -61.11 -10.56 17.58
C SER A 42 -60.75 -11.70 18.54
N ALA A 43 -61.24 -11.57 19.78
CA ALA A 43 -60.94 -12.32 20.99
C ALA A 43 -61.43 -13.80 21.07
N SER A 44 -60.82 -14.60 21.96
CA SER A 44 -61.45 -15.30 23.11
C SER A 44 -60.80 -16.64 23.52
N VAL A 45 -60.55 -16.75 24.84
CA VAL A 45 -60.75 -17.87 25.79
C VAL A 45 -60.18 -19.29 25.52
N GLY A 46 -59.25 -19.71 26.40
CA GLY A 46 -59.39 -20.93 27.24
C GLY A 46 -58.71 -22.24 26.78
N GLY A 47 -57.97 -22.89 27.69
CA GLY A 47 -57.77 -24.36 27.71
C GLY A 47 -56.34 -24.87 27.91
N GLU A 48 -56.12 -25.58 29.02
CA GLU A 48 -54.89 -26.29 29.42
C GLU A 48 -54.63 -27.57 28.60
N LYS A 49 -53.36 -27.93 28.33
CA LYS A 49 -52.72 -29.25 28.64
C LYS A 49 -51.36 -29.48 27.94
N GLU A 50 -50.55 -30.29 28.62
CA GLU A 50 -49.15 -30.68 28.38
C GLU A 50 -48.82 -31.53 27.13
N ALA A 51 -47.51 -31.49 26.83
CA ALA A 51 -46.59 -32.56 26.36
C ALA A 51 -46.54 -32.96 24.87
N GLY A 52 -45.32 -32.93 24.32
CA GLY A 52 -44.94 -33.69 23.12
C GLY A 52 -43.77 -33.09 22.33
N LEU A 53 -42.58 -33.68 22.47
CA LEU A 53 -41.40 -33.48 21.62
C LEU A 53 -41.73 -33.75 20.12
N THR A 54 -41.16 -32.96 19.19
CA THR A 54 -40.26 -33.41 18.09
C THR A 54 -40.17 -32.41 16.92
N ASN A 55 -38.97 -32.39 16.32
CA ASN A 55 -38.57 -31.86 15.01
C ASN A 55 -38.47 -30.34 14.78
N GLY A 56 -37.25 -29.84 14.97
CA GLY A 56 -36.76 -28.62 14.38
C GLY A 56 -36.42 -28.78 12.89
N THR A 57 -36.83 -27.80 12.10
CA THR A 57 -36.20 -27.42 10.83
C THR A 57 -35.06 -26.45 11.12
N PRO A 58 -33.89 -26.58 10.47
CA PRO A 58 -32.76 -25.70 10.74
C PRO A 58 -33.06 -24.32 10.16
N VAL A 59 -32.98 -23.30 11.02
CA VAL A 59 -32.90 -21.91 10.60
C VAL A 59 -31.53 -21.75 9.94
N GLU A 60 -31.51 -21.41 8.65
CA GLU A 60 -30.29 -20.97 7.97
C GLU A 60 -29.81 -19.68 8.65
N THR A 61 -28.83 -19.82 9.53
CA THR A 61 -28.04 -18.69 9.99
C THR A 61 -27.13 -18.31 8.84
N SER A 62 -27.48 -17.23 8.14
CA SER A 62 -26.58 -16.53 7.22
C SER A 62 -25.24 -16.30 7.92
N SER A 63 -24.19 -16.97 7.45
CA SER A 63 -22.84 -16.81 7.96
C SER A 63 -22.41 -15.34 7.88
N PRO A 64 -21.77 -14.78 8.91
CA PRO A 64 -21.06 -13.51 8.75
C PRO A 64 -19.95 -13.75 7.73
N ALA A 65 -19.87 -12.91 6.70
CA ALA A 65 -18.84 -12.99 5.67
C ALA A 65 -17.46 -13.17 6.34
N SER A 66 -16.87 -14.35 6.16
CA SER A 66 -15.58 -14.70 6.76
C SER A 66 -14.54 -13.65 6.36
N ALA A 67 -13.67 -13.25 7.28
CA ALA A 67 -12.62 -12.27 7.02
C ALA A 67 -11.84 -12.58 5.72
N SER A 68 -11.66 -13.87 5.42
CA SER A 68 -11.10 -14.40 4.17
C SER A 68 -11.74 -13.84 2.89
N SER A 69 -13.04 -13.58 2.88
CA SER A 69 -13.75 -13.00 1.73
C SER A 69 -13.47 -11.51 1.51
N LEU A 70 -13.18 -10.75 2.57
CA LEU A 70 -12.71 -9.37 2.47
C LEU A 70 -11.24 -9.31 2.06
N PHE A 71 -10.43 -10.27 2.52
CA PHE A 71 -9.02 -10.39 2.14
C PHE A 71 -8.83 -10.75 0.68
N ASN A 72 -9.60 -11.69 0.14
CA ASN A 72 -9.60 -12.00 -1.30
C ASN A 72 -9.96 -10.78 -2.17
N ARG A 73 -10.63 -9.76 -1.61
CA ARG A 73 -10.92 -8.49 -2.30
C ARG A 73 -9.88 -7.39 -2.08
N LEU A 74 -9.01 -7.51 -1.07
CA LEU A 74 -7.95 -6.54 -0.74
C LEU A 74 -6.56 -6.98 -1.19
N GLN A 75 -6.39 -8.28 -1.49
CA GLN A 75 -5.21 -8.82 -2.13
C GLN A 75 -5.14 -8.27 -3.55
N LEU A 76 -4.35 -7.20 -3.72
CA LEU A 76 -3.93 -6.70 -5.02
C LEU A 76 -3.16 -7.82 -5.71
N ASP A 77 -3.84 -8.51 -6.64
CA ASP A 77 -3.32 -9.24 -7.79
C ASP A 77 -1.86 -9.68 -7.67
N ASP A 78 -1.58 -10.69 -6.83
CA ASP A 78 -0.36 -11.51 -6.99
C ASP A 78 -0.59 -12.62 -8.05
N ASP A 79 -1.84 -12.84 -8.45
CA ASP A 79 -2.23 -13.69 -9.57
C ASP A 79 -2.65 -12.81 -10.76
N LEU A 80 -1.66 -12.29 -11.49
CA LEU A 80 -1.88 -11.90 -12.89
C LEU A 80 -2.08 -13.17 -13.73
N GLU A 81 -3.14 -13.93 -13.46
CA GLU A 81 -3.75 -14.79 -14.47
C GLU A 81 -4.30 -13.84 -15.54
N ALA A 82 -3.61 -13.80 -16.68
CA ALA A 82 -3.93 -12.95 -17.80
C ALA A 82 -5.44 -12.98 -18.11
N ASP A 83 -6.14 -11.85 -17.91
CA ASP A 83 -7.49 -11.68 -18.41
C ASP A 83 -7.43 -11.84 -19.93
N ALA A 84 -7.88 -12.99 -20.42
CA ALA A 84 -7.78 -13.44 -21.82
C ALA A 84 -8.66 -12.62 -22.79
N ARG A 85 -9.04 -11.38 -22.42
CA ARG A 85 -9.91 -10.49 -23.20
C ARG A 85 -9.18 -9.32 -23.84
N ASP A 86 -7.89 -9.11 -23.57
CA ASP A 86 -7.06 -8.15 -24.30
C ASP A 86 -5.95 -8.86 -25.11
N PRO A 87 -6.11 -8.96 -26.46
CA PRO A 87 -5.09 -9.54 -27.35
C PRO A 87 -3.73 -8.81 -27.33
N TYR A 88 -3.63 -7.64 -26.70
CA TYR A 88 -2.39 -6.87 -26.56
C TYR A 88 -1.77 -6.95 -25.16
N ALA A 89 -2.44 -7.52 -24.15
CA ALA A 89 -1.89 -7.67 -22.80
C ALA A 89 -0.96 -8.89 -22.64
N ALA A 90 -1.03 -9.86 -23.57
CA ALA A 90 -0.36 -11.15 -23.47
C ALA A 90 1.14 -11.17 -23.89
N SER A 91 1.83 -10.02 -23.91
CA SER A 91 3.25 -9.95 -24.32
C SER A 91 4.14 -9.07 -23.43
N GLU A 92 3.81 -8.85 -22.16
CA GLU A 92 4.85 -8.51 -21.20
C GLU A 92 5.54 -9.80 -20.76
N THR A 93 6.43 -10.30 -21.61
CA THR A 93 7.41 -11.32 -21.19
C THR A 93 8.23 -10.71 -20.06
N ARG A 94 7.91 -11.06 -18.81
CA ARG A 94 8.73 -10.73 -17.66
C ARG A 94 10.12 -11.29 -17.91
N ASP A 95 11.10 -10.39 -18.03
CA ASP A 95 12.47 -10.69 -18.45
C ASP A 95 13.48 -10.31 -17.36
N LEU A 96 13.01 -9.81 -16.21
CA LEU A 96 13.78 -9.47 -15.03
C LEU A 96 13.10 -10.04 -13.78
N PHE A 97 13.65 -11.13 -13.26
CA PHE A 97 13.15 -11.80 -12.05
C PHE A 97 14.07 -11.51 -10.88
N VAL A 98 13.50 -11.06 -9.77
CA VAL A 98 14.23 -10.69 -8.56
C VAL A 98 13.63 -11.37 -7.33
N THR A 99 14.49 -11.85 -6.44
CA THR A 99 14.08 -12.37 -5.13
C THR A 99 14.99 -11.82 -4.03
N VAL A 100 14.40 -11.57 -2.86
CA VAL A 100 15.11 -11.14 -1.64
C VAL A 100 14.88 -12.16 -0.54
N ASP A 101 15.95 -12.82 -0.10
CA ASP A 101 15.89 -13.92 0.86
C ASP A 101 17.18 -14.03 1.73
N ASP A 102 17.32 -15.11 2.49
CA ASP A 102 18.52 -15.47 3.27
C ASP A 102 19.09 -14.30 4.09
N PRO A 103 18.35 -13.82 5.11
CA PRO A 103 18.83 -12.74 5.96
C PRO A 103 20.05 -13.20 6.76
N LYS A 104 21.10 -12.36 6.79
CA LYS A 104 22.31 -12.62 7.59
C LYS A 104 22.66 -11.41 8.44
N LYS A 105 22.81 -11.66 9.74
CA LYS A 105 23.30 -10.72 10.74
C LYS A 105 24.83 -10.66 10.67
N HIS A 106 25.35 -9.45 10.52
CA HIS A 106 26.77 -9.15 10.57
C HIS A 106 27.07 -8.38 11.85
N VAL A 107 28.05 -8.84 12.60
CA VAL A 107 28.53 -8.19 13.83
C VAL A 107 29.97 -7.78 13.60
N SER A 108 30.23 -6.47 13.59
CA SER A 108 31.58 -5.91 13.54
C SER A 108 31.86 -5.11 14.82
N THR A 109 33.11 -4.71 15.02
CA THR A 109 33.51 -3.86 16.15
C THR A 109 32.83 -2.48 16.16
N MET A 110 32.36 -2.01 15.00
CA MET A 110 31.79 -0.66 14.83
C MET A 110 30.26 -0.67 14.65
N GLU A 111 29.70 -1.67 13.98
CA GLU A 111 28.27 -1.74 13.69
C GLU A 111 27.77 -3.20 13.62
N THR A 112 26.53 -3.42 14.05
CA THR A 112 25.76 -4.64 13.78
C THR A 112 24.64 -4.32 12.80
N TYR A 113 24.56 -5.05 11.68
CA TYR A 113 23.57 -4.83 10.63
C TYR A 113 23.12 -6.15 9.98
N ILE A 114 21.99 -6.12 9.28
CA ILE A 114 21.46 -7.27 8.56
C ILE A 114 21.58 -7.02 7.06
N THR A 115 22.00 -8.06 6.33
CA THR A 115 21.99 -8.08 4.86
C THR A 115 21.07 -9.17 4.36
N TYR A 116 20.47 -8.95 3.21
CA TYR A 116 19.64 -9.90 2.48
C TYR A 116 20.38 -10.32 1.22
N ARG A 117 20.18 -11.56 0.79
CA ARG A 117 20.59 -12.01 -0.53
C ARG A 117 19.57 -11.49 -1.53
N VAL A 118 20.07 -10.86 -2.58
CA VAL A 118 19.28 -10.42 -3.73
C VAL A 118 19.72 -11.27 -4.90
N SER A 119 18.82 -12.13 -5.37
CA SER A 119 19.04 -12.97 -6.54
C SER A 119 18.33 -12.33 -7.72
N THR A 120 19.00 -12.24 -8.86
CA THR A 120 18.47 -11.66 -10.09
C THR A 120 18.68 -12.64 -11.22
N LYS A 121 17.63 -12.91 -12.00
CA LYS A 121 17.71 -13.67 -13.25
C LYS A 121 17.11 -12.84 -14.36
N THR A 122 17.82 -12.72 -15.47
CA THR A 122 17.36 -11.86 -16.56
C THR A 122 17.89 -12.30 -17.92
N THR A 123 17.11 -12.00 -18.96
CA THR A 123 17.52 -12.16 -20.36
C THR A 123 17.85 -10.83 -21.03
N ARG A 124 17.91 -9.74 -20.25
CA ARG A 124 18.18 -8.37 -20.71
C ARG A 124 19.63 -8.18 -21.09
N ILE A 125 19.88 -7.44 -22.18
CA ILE A 125 21.23 -7.20 -22.73
C ILE A 125 22.05 -6.22 -21.88
N GLU A 126 21.40 -5.44 -21.02
CA GLU A 126 22.04 -4.50 -20.09
C GLU A 126 22.80 -5.20 -18.94
N PHE A 127 22.66 -6.52 -18.84
CA PHE A 127 23.28 -7.36 -17.83
C PHE A 127 24.33 -8.27 -18.47
N ASP A 128 25.56 -8.22 -17.97
CA ASP A 128 26.68 -9.02 -18.47
C ASP A 128 26.51 -10.53 -18.21
N LEU A 129 25.72 -10.88 -17.19
CA LEU A 129 25.46 -12.25 -16.77
C LEU A 129 23.96 -12.52 -16.70
N PRO A 130 23.51 -13.75 -17.02
CA PRO A 130 22.09 -14.12 -16.92
C PRO A 130 21.61 -14.18 -15.47
N GLU A 131 22.52 -14.38 -14.51
CA GLU A 131 22.21 -14.48 -13.09
C GLU A 131 23.20 -13.66 -12.25
N TYR A 132 22.67 -12.92 -11.27
CA TYR A 132 23.44 -12.24 -10.24
C TYR A 132 22.96 -12.66 -8.85
N CYS A 133 23.89 -12.76 -7.92
CA CYS A 133 23.60 -12.97 -6.51
C CYS A 133 24.45 -12.01 -5.68
N VAL A 134 23.82 -10.96 -5.16
CA VAL A 134 24.48 -9.89 -4.39
C VAL A 134 23.88 -9.79 -2.99
N ARG A 135 24.63 -9.24 -2.04
CA ARG A 135 24.10 -8.94 -0.70
C ARG A 135 23.85 -7.46 -0.52
N ARG A 136 22.71 -7.11 0.08
CA ARG A 136 22.27 -5.73 0.29
C ARG A 136 21.76 -5.54 1.72
N ARG A 137 22.14 -4.45 2.38
CA ARG A 137 21.54 -4.02 3.65
C ARG A 137 20.35 -3.12 3.38
N TYR A 138 19.47 -2.94 4.37
CA TYR A 138 18.30 -2.05 4.25
C TYR A 138 18.65 -0.65 3.71
N GLN A 139 19.79 -0.09 4.11
CA GLN A 139 20.24 1.23 3.64
C GLN A 139 20.53 1.27 2.12
N ASP A 140 20.92 0.14 1.51
CA ASP A 140 21.12 0.07 0.06
C ASP A 140 19.77 0.17 -0.68
N PHE A 141 18.72 -0.44 -0.12
CA PHE A 141 17.36 -0.31 -0.65
C PHE A 141 16.84 1.11 -0.51
N ASP A 142 17.07 1.76 0.65
CA ASP A 142 16.71 3.16 0.86
C ASP A 142 17.44 4.10 -0.12
N TRP A 143 18.72 3.84 -0.37
CA TRP A 143 19.47 4.52 -1.42
C TRP A 143 18.84 4.33 -2.80
N LEU A 144 18.46 3.09 -3.18
CA LEU A 144 17.81 2.81 -4.45
C LEU A 144 16.48 3.57 -4.57
N ARG A 145 15.62 3.51 -3.54
CA ARG A 145 14.34 4.25 -3.51
C ARG A 145 14.56 5.74 -3.74
N ILE A 146 15.50 6.36 -3.01
CA ILE A 146 15.82 7.79 -3.18
C ILE A 146 16.27 8.08 -4.62
N LYS A 147 17.10 7.21 -5.22
CA LYS A 147 17.56 7.38 -6.60
C LYS A 147 16.46 7.21 -7.64
N LEU A 148 15.52 6.31 -7.42
CA LEU A 148 14.33 6.19 -8.26
C LEU A 148 13.45 7.44 -8.14
N GLU A 149 13.26 7.94 -6.92
CA GLU A 149 12.49 9.16 -6.65
C GLU A 149 13.12 10.42 -7.26
N ASP A 150 14.45 10.50 -7.32
CA ASP A 150 15.19 11.61 -7.93
C ASP A 150 15.15 11.54 -9.46
N SER A 151 15.32 10.34 -10.02
CA SER A 151 15.38 10.14 -11.48
C SER A 151 14.01 10.13 -12.15
N GLN A 152 12.95 9.76 -11.43
CA GLN A 152 11.57 9.69 -11.93
C GLN A 152 10.59 10.41 -10.98
N PRO A 153 10.66 11.75 -10.88
CA PRO A 153 9.90 12.52 -9.89
C PRO A 153 8.38 12.51 -10.09
N THR A 154 7.91 12.09 -11.27
CA THR A 154 6.48 11.98 -11.62
C THR A 154 5.91 10.57 -11.42
N HIS A 155 6.75 9.57 -11.16
CA HIS A 155 6.32 8.18 -10.98
C HIS A 155 6.14 7.85 -9.51
N LEU A 156 5.17 6.98 -9.23
CA LEU A 156 4.96 6.44 -7.89
C LEU A 156 6.01 5.36 -7.61
N ILE A 157 6.97 5.67 -6.75
CA ILE A 157 7.95 4.70 -6.30
C ILE A 157 7.35 3.88 -5.16
N PRO A 158 7.35 2.53 -5.23
CA PRO A 158 6.87 1.70 -4.14
C PRO A 158 7.55 2.08 -2.81
N PRO A 159 6.81 2.23 -1.71
CA PRO A 159 7.40 2.59 -0.43
C PRO A 159 8.24 1.43 0.12
N LEU A 160 9.26 1.76 0.89
CA LEU A 160 9.98 0.79 1.70
C LEU A 160 9.27 0.62 3.06
N PRO A 161 9.33 -0.57 3.68
CA PRO A 161 8.87 -0.72 5.06
C PRO A 161 9.61 0.27 5.95
N GLU A 162 8.92 0.87 6.93
CA GLU A 162 9.51 1.93 7.74
C GLU A 162 10.84 1.53 8.39
N LYS A 163 11.71 2.54 8.54
CA LYS A 163 13.02 2.39 9.16
C LYS A 163 12.92 2.06 10.66
N PHE A 164 11.73 2.17 11.28
CA PHE A 164 11.58 2.16 12.73
C PHE A 164 10.76 1.00 13.32
N VAL A 165 11.43 0.37 14.28
CA VAL A 165 10.90 -0.27 15.48
C VAL A 165 9.89 0.69 16.14
N MET A 166 8.61 0.34 16.12
CA MET A 166 7.59 1.09 16.83
C MET A 166 7.92 1.07 18.34
N LYS A 167 8.20 2.25 18.90
CA LYS A 167 8.23 2.54 20.36
C LYS A 167 8.84 1.46 21.27
N GLY A 168 10.02 0.94 20.94
CA GLY A 168 10.80 0.08 21.86
C GLY A 168 10.21 -1.30 22.16
N VAL A 169 9.19 -1.75 21.43
CA VAL A 169 8.53 -3.05 21.69
C VAL A 169 9.13 -4.20 20.87
N VAL A 170 9.76 -3.93 19.73
CA VAL A 170 10.28 -4.98 18.82
C VAL A 170 11.78 -4.84 18.61
N ASP A 171 12.57 -5.84 18.98
CA ASP A 171 14.00 -5.85 18.69
C ASP A 171 14.22 -5.83 17.15
N ARG A 172 15.01 -4.88 16.64
CA ARG A 172 15.34 -4.77 15.21
C ARG A 172 16.11 -5.99 14.67
N PHE A 173 16.54 -6.87 15.55
CA PHE A 173 17.20 -8.13 15.24
C PHE A 173 16.33 -9.36 15.58
N SER A 174 15.07 -9.18 15.99
CA SER A 174 14.14 -10.30 16.17
C SER A 174 13.88 -10.97 14.83
N GLU A 175 13.74 -12.30 14.86
CA GLU A 175 13.50 -13.09 13.65
C GLU A 175 12.25 -12.61 12.90
N GLU A 176 11.15 -12.39 13.63
CA GLU A 176 9.88 -11.86 13.11
C GLU A 176 10.07 -10.52 12.36
N PHE A 177 10.84 -9.59 12.94
CA PHE A 177 11.09 -8.29 12.31
C PHE A 177 11.94 -8.42 11.05
N VAL A 178 12.96 -9.28 11.09
CA VAL A 178 13.84 -9.54 9.95
C VAL A 178 13.07 -10.19 8.80
N GLU A 179 12.19 -11.15 9.10
CA GLU A 179 11.37 -11.83 8.12
C GLU A 179 10.32 -10.88 7.51
N THR A 180 9.61 -10.12 8.35
CA THR A 180 8.62 -9.13 7.88
C THR A 180 9.28 -8.09 6.97
N ARG A 181 10.45 -7.59 7.36
CA ARG A 181 11.22 -6.66 6.52
C ARG A 181 11.68 -7.31 5.23
N MET A 182 12.18 -8.54 5.26
CA MET A 182 12.60 -9.27 4.07
C MET A 182 11.45 -9.40 3.06
N LYS A 183 10.27 -9.84 3.51
CA LYS A 183 9.06 -9.94 2.67
C LYS A 183 8.69 -8.59 2.02
N ALA A 184 8.75 -7.51 2.80
CA ALA A 184 8.46 -6.17 2.27
C ALA A 184 9.54 -5.66 1.29
N LEU A 185 10.82 -5.98 1.51
CA LEU A 185 11.91 -5.66 0.57
C LEU A 185 11.82 -6.46 -0.73
N ASP A 186 11.45 -7.74 -0.64
CA ASP A 186 11.17 -8.60 -1.79
C ASP A 186 10.04 -8.03 -2.64
N LYS A 187 8.92 -7.68 -2.01
CA LYS A 187 7.77 -7.06 -2.65
C LYS A 187 8.10 -5.72 -3.30
N PHE A 188 8.86 -4.86 -2.61
CA PHE A 188 9.37 -3.60 -3.17
C PHE A 188 10.16 -3.85 -4.46
N LEU A 189 11.13 -4.77 -4.41
CA LEU A 189 12.04 -5.00 -5.52
C LEU A 189 11.33 -5.62 -6.72
N LYS A 190 10.42 -6.57 -6.49
CA LYS A 190 9.55 -7.15 -7.52
C LYS A 190 8.72 -6.08 -8.23
N ARG A 191 8.04 -5.21 -7.48
CA ARG A 191 7.26 -4.11 -8.10
C ARG A 191 8.11 -3.14 -8.91
N VAL A 192 9.33 -2.85 -8.47
CA VAL A 192 10.26 -2.00 -9.24
C VAL A 192 10.73 -2.72 -10.51
N ALA A 193 11.01 -4.03 -10.44
CA ALA A 193 11.43 -4.84 -11.57
C ALA A 193 10.31 -5.10 -12.59
N ASP A 194 9.07 -5.22 -12.14
CA ASP A 194 7.89 -5.40 -12.98
C ASP A 194 7.39 -4.07 -13.60
N HIS A 195 7.87 -2.92 -13.12
CA HIS A 195 7.41 -1.63 -13.62
C HIS A 195 8.03 -1.30 -15.01
N PRO A 196 7.23 -0.91 -16.02
CA PRO A 196 7.69 -0.73 -17.40
C PRO A 196 8.76 0.35 -17.57
N VAL A 197 8.73 1.40 -16.75
CA VAL A 197 9.77 2.45 -16.73
C VAL A 197 10.89 2.21 -15.70
N LEU A 198 10.56 1.89 -14.44
CA LEU A 198 11.55 1.79 -13.36
C LEU A 198 12.52 0.61 -13.55
N SER A 199 12.09 -0.47 -14.21
CA SER A 199 12.92 -1.65 -14.44
C SER A 199 14.14 -1.39 -15.33
N PHE A 200 14.11 -0.36 -16.17
CA PHE A 200 15.24 0.04 -17.02
C PHE A 200 16.13 1.10 -16.36
N ASN A 201 15.90 1.43 -15.10
CA ASN A 201 16.67 2.44 -14.41
C ASN A 201 18.13 1.99 -14.16
N THR A 202 19.09 2.85 -14.49
CA THR A 202 20.52 2.55 -14.35
C THR A 202 20.94 2.32 -12.89
N HIS A 203 20.27 2.96 -11.93
CA HIS A 203 20.53 2.73 -10.50
C HIS A 203 20.00 1.38 -10.03
N LEU A 204 18.89 0.90 -10.59
CA LEU A 204 18.40 -0.47 -10.35
C LEU A 204 19.40 -1.49 -10.89
N ASN A 205 19.85 -1.34 -12.14
CA ASN A 205 20.84 -2.26 -12.73
C ASN A 205 22.12 -2.30 -11.90
N ALA A 206 22.60 -1.15 -11.42
CA ALA A 206 23.73 -1.07 -10.50
C ALA A 206 23.44 -1.76 -9.15
N PHE A 207 22.24 -1.60 -8.60
CA PHE A 207 21.82 -2.25 -7.38
C PHE A 207 21.76 -3.78 -7.51
N LEU A 208 21.37 -4.32 -8.66
CA LEU A 208 21.24 -5.76 -8.89
C LEU A 208 22.58 -6.43 -9.24
N SER A 209 23.48 -5.74 -9.95
CA SER A 209 24.71 -6.35 -10.51
C SER A 209 26.00 -6.03 -9.75
N ALA A 210 26.12 -4.87 -9.09
CA ALA A 210 27.41 -4.42 -8.56
C ALA A 210 27.84 -5.17 -7.29
N LYS A 211 29.07 -5.69 -7.22
CA LYS A 211 29.57 -6.30 -5.98
C LYS A 211 29.75 -5.27 -4.85
N ASP A 212 30.24 -4.07 -5.17
CA ASP A 212 30.45 -2.96 -4.23
C ASP A 212 29.65 -1.71 -4.63
N LEU A 213 28.54 -1.42 -3.95
CA LEU A 213 27.77 -0.18 -4.11
C LEU A 213 28.49 1.05 -3.52
N ASN A 214 29.29 0.83 -2.45
CA ASN A 214 29.96 1.86 -1.66
C ASN A 214 30.98 2.69 -2.47
N LYS A 215 31.64 2.09 -3.47
CA LYS A 215 32.64 2.79 -4.31
C LYS A 215 32.01 3.81 -5.25
N ARG A 216 30.73 3.64 -5.65
CA ARG A 216 30.00 4.65 -6.46
C ARG A 216 29.30 5.70 -5.59
N GLN A 217 28.94 5.37 -4.35
CA GLN A 217 28.34 6.32 -3.41
C GLN A 217 29.31 7.44 -3.02
N GLY A 218 30.62 7.15 -2.94
CA GLY A 218 31.66 8.17 -2.71
C GLY A 218 31.77 9.24 -3.81
N LEU A 219 31.36 8.94 -5.04
CA LEU A 219 31.29 9.90 -6.15
C LEU A 219 30.02 10.77 -6.10
N ALA A 220 28.93 10.28 -5.51
CA ALA A 220 27.64 10.98 -5.44
C ALA A 220 27.51 11.96 -4.25
N LEU A 221 28.34 11.82 -3.21
CA LEU A 221 28.40 12.79 -2.11
C LEU A 221 29.12 14.09 -2.50
N LEU A 222 29.99 14.06 -3.51
CA LEU A 222 30.68 15.23 -4.02
C LEU A 222 29.84 16.06 -5.01
N SER A 223 28.78 15.50 -5.59
CA SER A 223 27.88 16.23 -6.50
C SER A 223 26.80 17.05 -5.77
N LYS A 224 26.51 16.76 -4.51
CA LYS A 224 25.49 17.49 -3.70
C LYS A 224 25.91 18.92 -3.31
N VAL A 225 27.19 19.27 -3.45
CA VAL A 225 27.69 20.62 -3.17
C VAL A 225 27.49 21.58 -4.37
N GLY A 226 27.17 21.05 -5.57
CA GLY A 226 26.93 21.87 -6.77
C GLY A 226 25.49 22.32 -7.00
N GLU A 227 24.50 21.59 -6.48
CA GLU A 227 23.07 21.91 -6.69
C GLU A 227 22.49 22.84 -5.61
N SER A 228 23.19 22.99 -4.48
CA SER A 228 22.74 23.86 -3.38
C SER A 228 22.82 25.37 -3.72
N VAL A 229 23.55 25.75 -4.77
CA VAL A 229 23.70 27.17 -5.17
C VAL A 229 22.59 27.64 -6.13
N LYS A 230 21.76 26.74 -6.66
CA LYS A 230 20.61 27.14 -7.52
C LYS A 230 19.32 27.47 -6.75
N HIS A 231 19.28 27.20 -5.44
CA HIS A 231 18.11 27.47 -4.60
C HIS A 231 18.06 28.89 -4.00
N VAL A 232 19.00 29.78 -4.35
CA VAL A 232 19.05 31.18 -3.83
C VAL A 232 18.57 32.19 -4.88
N ALA A 233 17.50 31.85 -5.61
CA ALA A 233 16.77 32.84 -6.41
C ALA A 233 15.27 32.56 -6.24
N GLY A 234 14.67 33.24 -5.26
CA GLY A 234 13.22 33.37 -5.05
C GLY A 234 12.40 32.09 -5.20
N GLY A 235 12.05 31.45 -4.07
CA GLY A 235 11.19 30.26 -4.07
C GLY A 235 9.95 30.48 -4.93
N TYR A 236 9.93 29.86 -6.12
CA TYR A 236 8.82 29.97 -7.05
C TYR A 236 7.57 29.44 -6.36
N LYS A 237 6.50 30.25 -6.36
CA LYS A 237 5.21 29.85 -5.79
C LYS A 237 4.30 29.41 -6.93
N LEU A 238 3.72 28.23 -6.80
CA LEU A 238 2.69 27.75 -7.72
C LEU A 238 1.53 28.76 -7.72
N ARG A 239 1.12 29.23 -8.90
CA ARG A 239 0.02 30.20 -8.99
C ARG A 239 -1.33 29.57 -8.65
N ALA A 240 -1.65 28.46 -9.30
CA ALA A 240 -2.87 27.71 -9.04
C ALA A 240 -2.64 26.23 -9.36
N ARG A 241 -3.01 25.36 -8.43
CA ARG A 241 -3.03 23.92 -8.69
C ARG A 241 -4.27 23.60 -9.55
N PRO A 242 -4.14 22.87 -10.67
CA PRO A 242 -5.28 22.43 -11.45
C PRO A 242 -6.26 21.60 -10.61
N ALA A 243 -7.55 21.67 -10.94
CA ALA A 243 -8.64 21.11 -10.14
C ALA A 243 -8.49 19.59 -9.93
N GLU A 244 -7.99 18.86 -10.93
CA GLU A 244 -7.74 17.43 -10.87
C GLU A 244 -6.74 17.06 -9.77
N PHE A 245 -5.68 17.86 -9.59
CA PHE A 245 -4.68 17.60 -8.56
C PHE A 245 -5.08 18.11 -7.18
N CYS A 246 -5.96 19.12 -7.10
CA CYS A 246 -6.63 19.49 -5.86
C CYS A 246 -7.51 18.33 -5.37
N ALA A 247 -8.36 17.79 -6.24
CA ALA A 247 -9.22 16.65 -5.94
C ALA A 247 -8.42 15.41 -5.52
N MET A 248 -7.30 15.12 -6.19
CA MET A 248 -6.39 14.05 -5.78
C MET A 248 -5.84 14.28 -4.37
N GLY A 249 -5.42 15.50 -4.03
CA GLY A 249 -4.93 15.84 -2.69
C GLY A 249 -5.99 15.62 -1.61
N GLU A 250 -7.20 16.13 -1.83
CA GLU A 250 -8.34 15.97 -0.92
C GLU A 250 -8.75 14.50 -0.73
N TYR A 251 -8.73 13.73 -1.82
CA TYR A 251 -8.95 12.28 -1.78
C TYR A 251 -7.90 11.59 -0.91
N LEU A 252 -6.61 11.88 -1.13
CA LEU A 252 -5.51 11.27 -0.37
C LEU A 252 -5.59 11.61 1.12
N ASP A 253 -5.97 12.84 1.48
CA ASP A 253 -6.16 13.24 2.87
C ASP A 253 -7.35 12.50 3.51
N THR A 254 -8.48 12.43 2.82
CA THR A 254 -9.66 11.69 3.31
C THR A 254 -9.36 10.20 3.44
N PHE A 255 -8.67 9.62 2.46
CA PHE A 255 -8.32 8.21 2.46
C PHE A 255 -7.34 7.88 3.59
N SER A 256 -6.33 8.72 3.82
CA SER A 256 -5.40 8.60 4.96
C SER A 256 -6.13 8.62 6.30
N GLN A 257 -7.07 9.55 6.50
CA GLN A 257 -7.86 9.64 7.72
C GLN A 257 -8.74 8.39 7.95
N LYS A 258 -9.35 7.87 6.88
CA LYS A 258 -10.15 6.64 6.94
C LYS A 258 -9.29 5.42 7.29
N LEU A 259 -8.15 5.23 6.62
CA LEU A 259 -7.23 4.13 6.95
C LEU A 259 -6.69 4.24 8.38
N GLY A 260 -6.33 5.45 8.82
CA GLY A 260 -5.90 5.67 10.21
C GLY A 260 -7.00 5.43 11.24
N THR A 261 -8.27 5.51 10.85
CA THR A 261 -9.40 5.12 11.70
C THR A 261 -9.56 3.61 11.75
N ILE A 262 -9.44 2.94 10.60
CA ILE A 262 -9.48 1.47 10.50
C ILE A 262 -8.33 0.84 11.30
N ASP A 263 -7.09 1.37 11.21
CA ASP A 263 -5.94 0.89 11.98
C ASP A 263 -6.20 0.95 13.50
N ARG A 264 -6.72 2.09 13.99
CA ARG A 264 -7.05 2.27 15.41
C ARG A 264 -8.13 1.30 15.88
N ILE A 265 -9.16 1.07 15.07
CA ILE A 265 -10.23 0.11 15.37
C ILE A 265 -9.66 -1.31 15.38
N ALA A 266 -8.87 -1.69 14.39
CA ALA A 266 -8.25 -3.01 14.30
C ALA A 266 -7.33 -3.30 15.50
N GLN A 267 -6.50 -2.33 15.91
CA GLN A 267 -5.66 -2.47 17.10
C GLN A 267 -6.48 -2.61 18.38
N ARG A 268 -7.60 -1.88 18.49
CA ARG A 268 -8.53 -2.02 19.62
C ARG A 268 -9.16 -3.42 19.65
N ILE A 269 -9.61 -3.93 18.51
CA ILE A 269 -10.17 -5.29 18.41
C ILE A 269 -9.12 -6.33 18.81
N LEU A 270 -7.88 -6.25 18.32
CA LEU A 270 -6.81 -7.18 18.74
C LEU A 270 -6.59 -7.15 20.25
N LYS A 271 -6.58 -5.96 20.84
CA LYS A 271 -6.43 -5.81 22.29
C LYS A 271 -7.60 -6.48 23.04
N GLU A 272 -8.83 -6.17 22.67
CA GLU A 272 -10.03 -6.76 23.28
C GLU A 272 -10.07 -8.30 23.09
N GLN A 273 -9.68 -8.81 21.92
CA GLN A 273 -9.56 -10.27 21.68
C GLN A 273 -8.49 -10.91 22.58
N SER A 274 -7.35 -10.25 22.80
CA SER A 274 -6.30 -10.77 23.69
C SER A 274 -6.74 -10.83 25.16
N GLU A 275 -7.50 -9.83 25.61
CA GLU A 275 -8.09 -9.79 26.95
C GLU A 275 -9.14 -10.90 27.09
N HIS A 276 -10.04 -11.04 26.11
CA HIS A 276 -11.06 -12.09 26.08
C HIS A 276 -10.45 -13.51 26.07
N LEU A 277 -9.39 -13.72 25.28
CA LEU A 277 -8.68 -15.00 25.24
C LEU A 277 -8.09 -15.37 26.60
N THR A 278 -7.60 -14.40 27.35
CA THR A 278 -7.06 -14.62 28.71
C THR A 278 -8.15 -15.13 29.64
N GLU A 279 -9.33 -14.49 29.62
CA GLU A 279 -10.49 -14.92 30.42
C GLU A 279 -11.00 -16.31 30.02
N LEU A 280 -11.10 -16.60 28.71
CA LEU A 280 -11.51 -17.92 28.23
C LEU A 280 -10.57 -19.03 28.71
N ARG A 281 -9.25 -18.78 28.69
CA ARG A 281 -8.26 -19.75 29.19
C ARG A 281 -8.41 -20.00 30.69
N GLU A 282 -8.71 -18.98 31.49
CA GLU A 282 -9.02 -19.13 32.91
C GLU A 282 -10.28 -19.97 33.12
N TYR A 283 -11.36 -19.72 32.37
CA TYR A 283 -12.58 -20.53 32.44
C TYR A 283 -12.33 -22.00 32.07
N GLY A 284 -11.58 -22.25 30.99
CA GLY A 284 -11.21 -23.61 30.58
C GLY A 284 -10.48 -24.37 31.70
N ALA A 285 -9.56 -23.68 32.39
CA ALA A 285 -8.84 -24.25 33.53
C ALA A 285 -9.75 -24.54 34.73
N VAL A 286 -10.71 -23.65 35.02
CA VAL A 286 -11.71 -23.85 36.09
C VAL A 286 -12.59 -25.07 35.81
N TYR A 287 -13.16 -25.19 34.60
CA TYR A 287 -13.99 -26.34 34.24
C TYR A 287 -13.20 -27.66 34.27
N SER A 288 -11.94 -27.64 33.82
CA SER A 288 -11.05 -28.81 33.89
C SER A 288 -10.78 -29.23 35.34
N SER A 289 -10.52 -28.24 36.21
CA SER A 289 -10.26 -28.50 37.64
C SER A 289 -11.51 -29.00 38.36
N TRP A 290 -12.69 -28.47 38.01
CA TRP A 290 -13.96 -28.93 38.56
C TRP A 290 -14.26 -30.37 38.15
N ALA A 291 -14.05 -30.71 36.87
CA ALA A 291 -14.22 -32.07 36.37
C ALA A 291 -13.32 -33.11 37.07
N ALA A 292 -12.15 -32.68 37.57
CA ALA A 292 -11.24 -33.55 38.31
C ALA A 292 -11.78 -33.93 39.70
N VAL A 293 -12.59 -33.07 40.32
CA VAL A 293 -13.11 -33.25 41.69
C VAL A 293 -14.52 -33.84 41.70
N GLU A 294 -15.32 -33.56 40.68
CA GLU A 294 -16.72 -34.01 40.59
C GLU A 294 -16.84 -35.27 39.72
N ASP A 295 -17.25 -36.40 40.30
CA ASP A 295 -17.34 -37.68 39.60
C ASP A 295 -18.59 -37.79 38.71
N GLU A 296 -19.75 -37.31 39.18
CA GLU A 296 -21.02 -37.49 38.46
C GLU A 296 -21.12 -36.59 37.23
N LEU A 297 -20.58 -35.38 37.31
CA LEU A 297 -20.62 -34.37 36.25
C LEU A 297 -19.33 -34.25 35.45
N ARG A 298 -18.34 -35.13 35.69
CA ARG A 298 -17.02 -35.10 35.03
C ARG A 298 -17.11 -34.93 33.52
N ARG A 299 -17.86 -35.82 32.85
CA ARG A 299 -17.94 -35.84 31.37
C ARG A 299 -18.54 -34.55 30.79
N PRO A 300 -19.70 -34.04 31.27
CA PRO A 300 -20.21 -32.74 30.86
C PRO A 300 -19.21 -31.59 31.09
N LEU A 301 -18.53 -31.56 32.24
CA LEU A 301 -17.57 -30.50 32.58
C LEU A 301 -16.32 -30.54 31.68
N GLU A 302 -15.80 -31.74 31.39
CA GLU A 302 -14.73 -31.94 30.39
C GLU A 302 -15.17 -31.50 29.00
N GLY A 303 -16.42 -31.78 28.63
CA GLY A 303 -17.01 -31.30 27.37
C GLY A 303 -17.02 -29.78 27.27
N VAL A 304 -17.44 -29.09 28.33
CA VAL A 304 -17.42 -27.61 28.38
C VAL A 304 -15.98 -27.09 28.31
N ALA A 305 -15.05 -27.67 29.07
CA ALA A 305 -13.64 -27.29 29.01
C ALA A 305 -13.06 -27.44 27.58
N GLY A 306 -13.35 -28.56 26.91
CA GLY A 306 -12.93 -28.79 25.52
C GLY A 306 -13.54 -27.80 24.52
N CYS A 307 -14.82 -27.44 24.70
CA CYS A 307 -15.46 -26.39 23.90
C CYS A 307 -14.77 -25.04 24.11
N VAL A 308 -14.44 -24.68 25.36
CA VAL A 308 -13.72 -23.43 25.67
C VAL A 308 -12.33 -23.43 25.02
N THR A 309 -11.58 -24.54 25.08
CA THR A 309 -10.28 -24.65 24.39
C THR A 309 -10.41 -24.48 22.88
N THR A 310 -11.48 -25.02 22.28
CA THR A 310 -11.75 -24.86 20.85
C THR A 310 -12.04 -23.39 20.50
N CYS A 311 -12.83 -22.69 21.33
CA CYS A 311 -13.07 -21.26 21.18
C CYS A 311 -11.78 -20.43 21.30
N CYS A 312 -10.90 -20.75 22.26
CA CYS A 312 -9.60 -20.10 22.39
C CYS A 312 -8.78 -20.21 21.09
N GLY A 313 -8.68 -21.42 20.52
CA GLY A 313 -7.96 -21.64 19.27
C GLY A 313 -8.53 -20.83 18.11
N ALA A 314 -9.85 -20.75 17.99
CA ALA A 314 -10.50 -19.95 16.95
C ALA A 314 -10.25 -18.43 17.12
N VAL A 315 -10.24 -17.93 18.36
CA VAL A 315 -9.93 -16.51 18.67
C VAL A 315 -8.46 -16.19 18.38
N GLU A 316 -7.54 -17.11 18.70
CA GLU A 316 -6.11 -17.00 18.38
C GLU A 316 -5.90 -16.92 16.87
N GLU A 317 -6.46 -17.86 16.10
CA GLU A 317 -6.34 -17.89 14.64
C GLU A 317 -6.87 -16.61 13.99
N LEU A 318 -8.02 -16.10 14.46
CA LEU A 318 -8.58 -14.83 13.97
C LEU A 318 -7.68 -13.63 14.29
N SER A 319 -7.11 -13.60 15.50
CA SER A 319 -6.21 -12.52 15.95
C SER A 319 -4.89 -12.54 15.16
N ASP A 320 -4.36 -13.73 14.89
CA ASP A 320 -3.15 -13.93 14.11
C ASP A 320 -3.36 -13.51 12.66
N SER A 321 -4.45 -13.94 12.00
CA SER A 321 -4.75 -13.50 10.63
C SER A 321 -4.94 -11.98 10.53
N MET A 322 -5.64 -11.36 11.48
CA MET A 322 -5.77 -9.89 11.46
C MET A 322 -4.42 -9.18 11.67
N SER A 323 -3.52 -9.77 12.46
CA SER A 323 -2.19 -9.21 12.73
C SER A 323 -1.19 -9.42 11.59
N GLN A 324 -1.20 -10.60 10.97
CA GLN A 324 -0.22 -11.02 9.96
C GLN A 324 -0.65 -10.71 8.53
N ASP A 325 -1.95 -10.65 8.25
CA ASP A 325 -2.46 -10.43 6.89
C ASP A 325 -3.05 -9.02 6.73
N PHE A 326 -3.94 -8.59 7.64
CA PHE A 326 -4.69 -7.33 7.47
C PHE A 326 -3.87 -6.09 7.74
N LEU A 327 -3.27 -6.01 8.93
CA LEU A 327 -2.55 -4.83 9.35
C LEU A 327 -1.38 -4.48 8.42
N PRO A 328 -0.58 -5.44 7.91
CA PRO A 328 0.49 -5.12 6.98
C PRO A 328 -0.02 -4.50 5.67
N VAL A 329 -1.12 -5.00 5.11
CA VAL A 329 -1.74 -4.43 3.90
C VAL A 329 -2.21 -2.99 4.16
N LEU A 330 -2.89 -2.76 5.29
CA LEU A 330 -3.37 -1.42 5.63
C LEU A 330 -2.22 -0.42 5.79
N ARG A 331 -1.15 -0.82 6.49
CA ARG A 331 0.05 0.01 6.68
C ARG A 331 0.75 0.28 5.36
N GLU A 332 0.79 -0.68 4.44
CA GLU A 332 1.32 -0.50 3.10
C GLU A 332 0.54 0.58 2.33
N TYR A 333 -0.79 0.58 2.37
CA TYR A 333 -1.59 1.64 1.75
C TYR A 333 -1.30 3.02 2.33
N VAL A 334 -1.11 3.13 3.65
CA VAL A 334 -0.72 4.40 4.29
C VAL A 334 0.62 4.91 3.74
N LEU A 335 1.59 4.02 3.56
CA LEU A 335 2.89 4.37 2.97
C LEU A 335 2.78 4.78 1.48
N TYR A 336 1.87 4.16 0.73
CA TYR A 336 1.59 4.57 -0.65
C TYR A 336 0.94 5.95 -0.72
N ILE A 337 0.03 6.28 0.19
CA ILE A 337 -0.57 7.61 0.27
C ILE A 337 0.51 8.67 0.47
N GLU A 338 1.46 8.43 1.39
CA GLU A 338 2.59 9.34 1.60
C GLU A 338 3.49 9.46 0.37
N SER A 339 3.71 8.35 -0.33
CA SER A 339 4.45 8.35 -1.60
C SER A 339 3.73 9.17 -2.69
N MET A 340 2.41 9.04 -2.82
CA MET A 340 1.60 9.84 -3.75
C MET A 340 1.59 11.33 -3.38
N LYS A 341 1.50 11.66 -2.08
CA LYS A 341 1.62 13.04 -1.59
C LYS A 341 2.99 13.63 -1.92
N ASN A 342 4.06 12.85 -1.79
CA ASN A 342 5.41 13.27 -2.20
C ASN A 342 5.48 13.57 -3.70
N VAL A 343 4.91 12.70 -4.56
CA VAL A 343 4.86 12.92 -6.01
C VAL A 343 4.07 14.19 -6.35
N LEU A 344 2.90 14.42 -5.72
CA LEU A 344 2.14 15.66 -5.92
C LEU A 344 2.94 16.91 -5.52
N ARG A 345 3.66 16.85 -4.40
CA ARG A 345 4.54 17.96 -3.96
C ARG A 345 5.68 18.21 -4.95
N LYS A 346 6.32 17.16 -5.48
CA LYS A 346 7.37 17.29 -6.52
C LYS A 346 6.82 17.84 -7.83
N ARG A 347 5.60 17.44 -8.23
CA ARG A 347 4.90 17.98 -9.40
C ARG A 347 4.68 19.48 -9.24
N ASP A 348 4.13 19.91 -8.11
CA ASP A 348 3.87 21.32 -7.85
C ASP A 348 5.15 22.16 -7.82
N GLN A 349 6.23 21.63 -7.25
CA GLN A 349 7.54 22.28 -7.27
C GLN A 349 8.05 22.45 -8.72
N SER A 350 7.96 21.40 -9.53
CA SER A 350 8.38 21.43 -10.94
C SER A 350 7.53 22.40 -11.76
N GLN A 351 6.21 22.46 -11.50
CA GLN A 351 5.28 23.39 -12.14
C GLN A 351 5.58 24.85 -11.73
N ALA A 352 5.83 25.12 -10.45
CA ALA A 352 6.18 26.45 -9.97
C ALA A 352 7.49 26.95 -10.61
N GLU A 353 8.49 26.08 -10.72
CA GLU A 353 9.75 26.40 -11.40
C GLU A 353 9.54 26.71 -12.89
N TYR A 354 8.67 25.95 -13.58
CA TYR A 354 8.34 26.20 -14.97
C TYR A 354 7.65 27.56 -15.16
N GLU A 355 6.63 27.86 -14.36
CA GLU A 355 5.91 29.14 -14.38
C GLU A 355 6.85 30.32 -14.13
N GLY A 356 7.72 30.19 -13.12
CA GLY A 356 8.70 31.22 -12.80
C GLY A 356 9.73 31.47 -13.90
N ARG A 357 10.25 30.40 -14.54
CA ARG A 357 11.17 30.52 -15.68
C ARG A 357 10.49 31.14 -16.90
N LEU A 358 9.23 30.78 -17.15
CA LEU A 358 8.44 31.35 -18.24
C LEU A 358 8.21 32.85 -18.05
N GLU A 359 7.88 33.29 -16.84
CA GLU A 359 7.74 34.71 -16.50
C GLU A 359 9.04 35.49 -16.66
N ALA A 360 10.15 34.95 -16.15
CA ALA A 360 11.47 35.57 -16.32
C ALA A 360 11.84 35.71 -17.81
N ALA A 361 11.51 34.72 -18.64
CA ALA A 361 11.73 34.78 -20.08
C ALA A 361 10.83 35.82 -20.77
N ILE A 362 9.57 35.95 -20.36
CA ILE A 362 8.65 36.96 -20.86
C ILE A 362 9.14 38.37 -20.51
N LEU A 363 9.58 38.59 -19.26
CA LEU A 363 10.09 39.89 -18.79
C LEU A 363 11.34 40.31 -19.56
N ARG A 364 12.33 39.41 -19.73
CA ARG A 364 13.53 39.69 -20.53
C ARG A 364 13.19 40.09 -21.96
N LYS A 365 12.23 39.40 -22.58
CA LYS A 365 11.77 39.73 -23.94
C LYS A 365 11.07 41.09 -24.02
N GLN A 366 10.46 41.57 -22.94
CA GLN A 366 9.87 42.91 -22.87
C GLN A 366 10.94 43.98 -22.68
N GLU A 367 11.96 43.73 -21.84
CA GLU A 367 13.13 44.61 -21.67
C GLU A 367 13.89 44.79 -22.99
N ASP A 368 14.16 43.71 -23.73
CA ASP A 368 14.83 43.75 -25.04
C ASP A 368 14.03 44.50 -26.12
N ARG A 369 12.71 44.66 -25.92
CA ARG A 369 11.81 45.36 -26.85
C ARG A 369 11.60 46.83 -26.49
N ALA A 370 12.06 47.28 -25.34
CA ALA A 370 12.00 48.69 -24.96
C ALA A 370 13.03 49.47 -25.81
N PRO A 371 12.62 50.47 -26.61
CA PRO A 371 13.57 51.25 -27.39
C PRO A 371 14.50 52.02 -26.45
N PHE A 372 15.82 51.97 -26.71
CA PHE A 372 16.78 52.87 -26.08
C PHE A 372 16.29 54.30 -26.27
N HIS A 373 16.02 55.01 -25.17
CA HIS A 373 15.83 56.45 -25.21
C HIS A 373 17.17 57.06 -25.64
N VAL A 374 17.31 57.35 -26.94
CA VAL A 374 18.39 58.20 -27.42
C VAL A 374 18.03 59.61 -26.96
N GLU A 375 18.61 60.04 -25.83
CA GLU A 375 18.70 61.47 -25.52
C GLU A 375 19.55 62.12 -26.62
N VAL A 376 18.88 62.61 -27.66
CA VAL A 376 19.48 63.55 -28.59
C VAL A 376 19.61 64.86 -27.84
N GLN A 377 20.79 65.11 -27.26
CA GLN A 377 21.12 66.44 -26.78
C GLN A 377 21.09 67.41 -27.97
N PRO A 378 20.30 68.49 -27.92
CA PRO A 378 20.32 69.47 -28.98
C PRO A 378 21.63 70.27 -28.86
N TRP A 379 22.46 70.21 -29.88
CA TRP A 379 23.55 71.16 -30.05
C TRP A 379 22.96 72.55 -30.22
N ARG A 380 23.08 73.42 -29.22
CA ARG A 380 23.35 74.86 -29.35
C ARG A 380 23.57 75.53 -28.01
#